data_AF-A0A9W6R2X3-F1
#
_entry.id   AF-A0A9W6R2X3-F1
#
_cell.length_a   1.000
_cell.length_b   1.000
_cell.length_c   1.000
_cell.angle_alpha   90.00
_cell.angle_beta   90.00
_cell.angle_gamma   90.00
#
_symmetry.space_group_name_H-M   'P 1'
#
loop_
_entity.id
_entity.type
_entity.pdbx_description
1 polymer ?
#
loop_
_entity_poly.entity_id
_entity_poly.type
_entity_poly.pdbx_seq_one_letter_code
_entity_poly.pdbx_strand_id
1 'polypeptide(L)'
;MVFYDRYAGLLLTGDTLYPGRLYVQDRPDHRATIDRLLTFCATNPVTHILGTHIEMTRTPGYDYPIGAGYQPDEPPLQIRASPKKVFHAMAARHRSG
;
A
#
# COMPACT_ATOMS: atom_id res chain seq x y z
N MET A 1 -6.56 5.50 -9.67
CA MET A 1 -5.76 6.64 -10.19
C MET A 1 -4.52 6.78 -9.32
N VAL A 2 -3.36 7.11 -9.90
CA VAL A 2 -2.08 7.21 -9.19
C VAL A 2 -1.46 8.56 -9.51
N PHE A 3 -0.95 9.27 -8.49
CA PHE A 3 -0.31 10.57 -8.66
C PHE A 3 1.15 10.52 -8.20
N TYR A 4 2.01 11.23 -8.91
CA TYR A 4 3.41 11.38 -8.55
C TYR A 4 3.75 12.85 -8.35
N ASP A 5 4.15 13.20 -7.13
CA ASP A 5 4.76 14.49 -6.83
C ASP A 5 6.27 14.38 -7.03
N ARG A 6 6.75 14.95 -8.13
CA ARG A 6 8.18 14.96 -8.50
C ARG A 6 9.05 15.81 -7.58
N TYR A 7 8.49 16.79 -6.87
CA TYR A 7 9.27 17.68 -6.01
C TYR A 7 9.63 16.99 -4.70
N ALA A 8 8.68 16.25 -4.12
CA ALA A 8 8.89 15.48 -2.88
C ALA A 8 9.26 14.00 -3.12
N GLY A 9 9.11 13.50 -4.35
CA GLY A 9 9.32 12.09 -4.70
C GLY A 9 8.24 11.18 -4.11
N LEU A 10 7.00 11.67 -3.98
CA LEU A 10 5.88 10.93 -3.38
C LEU A 10 5.01 10.28 -4.44
N LEU A 11 4.76 8.98 -4.31
CA LEU A 11 3.83 8.24 -5.16
C LEU A 11 2.55 7.90 -4.38
N LEU A 12 1.46 8.56 -4.72
CA LEU A 12 0.15 8.40 -4.10
C LEU A 12 -0.66 7.33 -4.85
N THR A 13 -0.88 6.19 -4.20
CA THR A 13 -1.49 4.99 -4.83
C THR A 13 -2.92 4.70 -4.38
N GLY A 14 -3.41 5.39 -3.34
CA GLY A 14 -4.70 5.07 -2.71
C GLY A 14 -4.75 3.61 -2.27
N ASP A 15 -5.88 2.94 -2.54
CA ASP A 15 -6.09 1.51 -2.21
C ASP A 15 -5.28 0.53 -3.07
N THR A 16 -4.51 1.00 -4.06
CA THR A 16 -3.81 0.11 -4.98
C THR A 16 -2.65 -0.63 -4.30
N LEU A 17 -1.95 0.07 -3.41
CA LEU A 17 -0.77 -0.41 -2.71
C LEU A 17 -0.60 0.31 -1.37
N TYR A 18 -0.64 -0.43 -0.28
CA TYR A 18 -0.44 0.05 1.09
C TYR A 18 -0.09 -1.12 2.03
N PRO A 19 0.46 -0.88 3.24
CA PRO A 19 0.94 -1.94 4.12
C PRO A 19 -0.20 -2.53 4.97
N GLY A 20 -1.31 -2.90 4.31
CA GLY A 20 -2.54 -3.39 4.93
C GLY A 20 -3.22 -4.48 4.11
N ARG A 21 -4.49 -4.73 4.44
CA ARG A 21 -5.28 -5.80 3.82
C ARG A 21 -5.81 -5.35 2.45
N LEU A 22 -5.24 -5.88 1.38
CA LEU A 22 -5.72 -5.60 0.02
C LEU A 22 -6.94 -6.46 -0.34
N TYR A 23 -8.03 -5.79 -0.71
CA TYR A 23 -9.21 -6.42 -1.30
C TYR A 23 -9.08 -6.41 -2.82
N VAL A 24 -8.65 -7.54 -3.39
CA VAL A 24 -8.40 -7.67 -4.84
C VAL A 24 -9.43 -8.60 -5.45
N GLN A 25 -10.26 -8.07 -6.36
CA GLN A 25 -11.23 -8.86 -7.12
C GLN A 25 -10.57 -9.61 -8.29
N ASP A 26 -9.79 -8.91 -9.12
CA ASP A 26 -9.05 -9.48 -10.24
C ASP A 26 -7.54 -9.51 -9.93
N ARG A 27 -7.02 -10.71 -9.67
CA ARG A 27 -5.63 -10.89 -9.25
C ARG A 27 -4.62 -10.67 -10.40
N PRO A 28 -4.85 -11.17 -11.62
CA PRO A 28 -4.00 -10.85 -12.77
C PRO A 28 -3.85 -9.34 -13.03
N ASP A 29 -4.95 -8.59 -13.09
CA ASP A 29 -4.92 -7.16 -13.40
C ASP A 29 -4.28 -6.33 -12.29
N HIS A 30 -4.53 -6.72 -11.04
CA HIS A 30 -3.86 -6.11 -9.89
C HIS A 30 -2.34 -6.33 -9.96
N ARG A 31 -1.90 -7.56 -10.27
CA ARG A 31 -0.47 -7.85 -10.43
C ARG A 31 0.17 -7.04 -11.56
N ALA A 32 -0.49 -6.94 -12.71
CA ALA A 32 -0.01 -6.11 -13.81
C ALA A 32 0.10 -4.63 -13.41
N THR A 33 -0.81 -4.13 -12.56
CA THR A 33 -0.74 -2.77 -12.02
C THR A 33 0.45 -2.59 -11.09
N ILE A 34 0.72 -3.54 -10.20
CA ILE A 34 1.90 -3.51 -9.34
C ILE A 34 3.19 -3.54 -10.17
N ASP A 35 3.29 -4.39 -11.18
CA ASP A 35 4.49 -4.46 -12.03
C ASP A 35 4.79 -3.11 -12.73
N ARG A 36 3.74 -2.38 -13.14
CA ARG A 36 3.87 -1.01 -13.67
C ARG A 36 4.37 -0.03 -12.60
N LEU A 37 3.86 -0.11 -11.37
CA LEU A 37 4.30 0.76 -10.26
C LEU A 37 5.75 0.49 -9.87
N LEU A 38 6.17 -0.79 -9.85
CA LEU A 38 7.55 -1.18 -9.60
C LEU A 38 8.49 -0.64 -10.68
N THR A 39 8.09 -0.78 -11.94
CA THR A 39 8.85 -0.24 -13.09
C THR A 39 8.95 1.29 -13.01
N PHE A 40 7.87 1.97 -12.63
CA PHE A 40 7.87 3.42 -12.43
C PHE A 40 8.84 3.82 -11.30
N CYS A 41 8.80 3.13 -10.16
CA CYS A 41 9.72 3.39 -9.03
C CYS A 41 11.18 3.10 -9.36
N ALA A 42 11.45 2.17 -10.28
CA ALA A 42 12.82 1.85 -10.72
C ALA A 42 13.41 2.92 -11.65
N THR A 43 12.56 3.70 -12.33
CA THR A 43 12.97 4.68 -13.34
C THR A 43 12.79 6.14 -12.89
N ASN A 44 12.17 6.37 -11.73
CA ASN A 44 11.91 7.70 -11.18
C ASN A 44 12.43 7.79 -9.72
N PRO A 45 12.83 8.99 -9.24
CA PRO A 45 13.34 9.19 -7.89
C PRO A 45 12.21 9.19 -6.84
N VAL A 46 11.49 8.08 -6.73
CA VAL A 46 10.45 7.88 -5.71
C VAL A 46 11.13 7.63 -4.37
N THR A 47 10.77 8.42 -3.35
CA THR A 47 11.26 8.28 -1.98
C THR A 47 10.28 7.46 -1.13
N HIS A 48 8.98 7.71 -1.32
CA HIS A 48 7.91 7.07 -0.57
C HIS A 48 6.70 6.76 -1.46
N ILE A 49 6.05 5.66 -1.14
CA ILE A 49 4.72 5.29 -1.63
C ILE A 49 3.74 5.55 -0.50
N LEU A 50 2.65 6.24 -0.81
CA LEU A 50 1.60 6.62 0.13
C LEU A 50 0.30 5.95 -0.29
N GLY A 51 -0.15 5.04 0.57
CA GLY A 51 -1.45 4.40 0.49
C GLY A 51 -2.60 5.26 1.00
N THR A 52 -3.70 4.60 1.36
CA THR A 52 -4.82 5.18 2.12
C THR A 52 -4.99 4.44 3.45
N HIS A 53 -6.11 4.70 4.16
CA HIS A 53 -6.51 4.02 5.39
C HIS A 53 -6.33 2.50 5.30
N ILE A 54 -5.64 1.96 6.29
CA ILE A 54 -5.19 0.58 6.39
C ILE A 54 -6.23 -0.25 7.16
N GLU A 55 -7.00 0.39 8.05
CA GLU A 55 -8.05 -0.22 8.89
C GLU A 55 -7.51 -1.35 9.80
N MET A 56 -6.19 -1.40 9.97
CA MET A 56 -5.48 -2.42 10.74
C MET A 56 -4.66 -1.78 11.83
N THR A 57 -4.54 -2.46 12.96
CA THR A 57 -3.57 -2.08 13.98
C THR A 57 -2.17 -2.56 13.59
N ARG A 58 -1.16 -2.07 14.31
CA ARG A 58 0.21 -2.62 14.29
C ARG A 58 0.28 -4.09 14.75
N THR A 59 -0.77 -4.62 15.40
CA THR A 59 -0.82 -6.01 15.87
C THR A 59 -1.39 -6.92 14.77
N PRO A 60 -0.64 -7.93 14.30
CA PRO A 60 -1.13 -8.80 13.23
C PRO A 60 -2.46 -9.49 13.55
N GLY A 61 -3.45 -9.34 12.67
CA GLY A 61 -4.76 -9.98 12.81
C GLY A 61 -5.78 -9.20 13.65
N TYR A 62 -5.43 -7.99 14.10
CA TYR A 62 -6.34 -7.09 14.78
C TYR A 62 -6.65 -5.90 13.88
N ASP A 63 -7.89 -5.87 13.39
CA ASP A 63 -8.44 -4.85 12.51
C ASP A 63 -9.37 -3.93 13.33
N TYR A 64 -9.47 -2.66 12.96
CA TYR A 64 -10.50 -1.77 13.51
C TYR A 64 -11.87 -2.10 12.89
N PRO A 65 -12.98 -1.84 13.60
CA PRO A 65 -14.31 -1.90 12.99
C PRO A 65 -14.43 -0.93 11.81
N ILE A 66 -15.12 -1.35 10.75
CA ILE A 66 -15.39 -0.49 9.60
C ILE A 66 -16.09 0.79 10.08
N GLY A 67 -15.53 1.95 9.71
CA GLY A 67 -16.05 3.26 10.11
C GLY A 67 -15.58 3.74 11.48
N ALA A 68 -14.60 3.09 12.10
CA ALA A 68 -13.99 3.59 13.34
C ALA A 68 -13.35 4.96 13.12
N GLY A 69 -13.85 5.98 13.83
CA GLY A 69 -13.36 7.36 13.74
C GLY A 69 -12.05 7.64 14.50
N TYR A 70 -11.51 6.66 15.21
CA TYR A 70 -10.27 6.80 15.97
C TYR A 70 -9.45 5.50 15.95
N GLN A 71 -8.25 5.57 15.37
CA GLN A 71 -7.38 4.42 15.09
C GLN A 71 -5.94 4.68 15.57
N PRO A 72 -5.69 4.77 16.89
CA PRO A 72 -4.40 5.21 17.44
C PRO A 72 -3.23 4.26 17.13
N ASP A 73 -3.52 3.00 16.83
CA ASP A 73 -2.53 1.97 16.53
C ASP A 73 -2.47 1.66 15.03
N GLU A 74 -3.07 2.47 14.16
CA GLU A 74 -2.92 2.34 12.72
C GLU A 74 -1.44 2.58 12.33
N PRO A 75 -0.82 1.71 11.51
CA PRO A 75 0.55 1.92 11.09
C PRO A 75 0.68 3.15 10.17
N PRO A 76 1.89 3.75 10.06
CA PRO A 76 2.11 4.87 9.17
C PRO A 76 1.79 4.52 7.70
N LEU A 77 1.16 5.45 6.98
CA LEU A 77 0.78 5.28 5.58
C LEU A 77 1.98 5.13 4.63
N GLN A 78 3.13 5.70 5.02
CA GLN A 78 4.31 5.77 4.19
C GLN A 78 5.08 4.45 4.13
N ILE A 79 5.23 3.93 2.91
CA ILE A 79 6.17 2.87 2.59
C ILE A 79 7.39 3.51 1.95
N ARG A 80 8.58 3.29 2.53
CA ARG A 80 9.83 3.70 1.88
C ARG A 80 9.98 2.95 0.55
N ALA A 81 10.17 3.68 -0.54
CA ALA A 81 10.39 3.09 -1.84
C ALA A 81 11.72 2.32 -1.85
N SER A 82 11.62 1.00 -1.76
CA SER A 82 12.72 0.08 -2.08
C SER A 82 12.13 -1.17 -2.73
N PRO A 83 12.79 -1.77 -3.73
CA PRO A 83 12.25 -2.93 -4.44
C PRO A 83 11.80 -4.06 -3.50
N LYS A 84 12.56 -4.31 -2.43
CA LYS A 84 12.23 -5.34 -1.42
C LYS A 84 11.04 -4.97 -0.53
N LYS A 85 10.86 -3.69 -0.16
CA LYS A 85 9.78 -3.26 0.75
C LYS A 85 8.44 -3.16 0.05
N VAL A 86 8.42 -2.79 -1.24
CA VAL A 86 7.19 -2.82 -2.05
C VAL A 86 6.66 -4.26 -2.18
N PHE A 87 7.55 -5.23 -2.39
CA PHE A 87 7.18 -6.65 -2.45
C PHE A 87 6.65 -7.19 -1.10
N HIS A 88 7.19 -6.74 0.03
CA HIS A 88 6.72 -7.17 1.35
C HIS A 88 5.35 -6.61 1.72
N ALA A 89 5.03 -5.38 1.27
CA ALA A 89 3.69 -4.81 1.42
C ALA A 89 2.62 -5.64 0.69
N MET A 90 2.97 -6.29 -0.42
CA MET A 90 2.06 -7.19 -1.16
C MET A 90 1.84 -8.55 -0.49
N ALA A 91 2.80 -9.02 0.33
CA ALA A 91 2.77 -10.36 0.90
C ALA A 91 1.89 -10.47 2.17
N ALA A 92 1.31 -9.36 2.64
CA ALA A 92 0.57 -9.31 3.89
C ALA A 92 -0.88 -9.81 3.74
N ARG A 93 -1.05 -11.11 4.06
CA ARG A 93 -2.17 -11.72 4.80
C ARG A 93 -3.56 -11.66 4.15
N HIS A 94 -3.72 -12.47 3.10
CA HIS A 94 -5.02 -13.04 2.76
C HIS A 94 -5.43 -14.10 3.81
N ARG A 95 -6.54 -13.87 4.52
CA ARG A 95 -7.38 -14.97 4.98
C ARG A 95 -8.48 -15.12 3.94
N SER A 96 -8.54 -16.30 3.31
CA SER A 96 -9.74 -16.79 2.68
C SER A 96 -10.86 -16.70 3.71
N GLY A 97 -11.94 -16.01 3.36
CA GLY A 97 -13.25 -16.34 3.95
C GLY A 97 -13.64 -17.74 3.52
#